data_AF-A0A822Z7I2-F1
#
_entry.id   AF-A0A822Z7I2-F1
#
_cell.length_a   1.000
_cell.length_b   1.000
_cell.length_c   1.000
_cell.angle_alpha   90.00
_cell.angle_beta   90.00
_cell.angle_gamma   90.00
#
_symmetry.space_group_name_H-M   'P 1'
#
loop_
_entity.id
_entity.type
_entity.pdbx_description
1 polymer ?
#
loop_
_entity_poly.entity_id
_entity_poly.type
_entity_poly.pdbx_seq_one_letter_code
_entity_poly.pdbx_strand_id
1 'polypeptide(L)' 'MVSLNSTVKLVFRNTATFCGVHVTSTPVDLSYSQLSVASGTIKKFYQSRKSQRTMTVVVMGNKIPL' A
#
# COMPACT_ATOMS: atom_id res chain seq x y z
N MET A 1 -10.53 20.76 -11.21
CA MET A 1 -9.91 20.09 -10.05
C MET A 1 -10.36 18.63 -10.07
N VAL A 2 -9.43 17.68 -10.15
CA VAL A 2 -9.75 16.26 -10.35
C VAL A 2 -9.56 15.47 -9.05
N SER A 3 -10.44 14.49 -8.82
CA SER A 3 -10.28 13.46 -7.81
C SER A 3 -9.98 12.11 -8.47
N LEU A 4 -9.09 11.34 -7.86
CA LEU A 4 -8.69 10.02 -8.31
C LEU A 4 -8.92 9.00 -7.20
N ASN A 5 -9.73 7.99 -7.48
CA ASN A 5 -9.93 6.85 -6.59
C ASN A 5 -9.36 5.61 -7.26
N SER A 6 -8.23 5.13 -6.72
CA SER A 6 -7.50 3.99 -7.25
C SER A 6 -7.29 2.95 -6.16
N THR A 7 -7.29 1.68 -6.54
CA THR A 7 -7.08 0.59 -5.60
C THR A 7 -5.88 -0.24 -6.04
N VAL A 8 -4.90 -0.40 -5.16
CA VAL A 8 -3.69 -1.19 -5.42
C VAL A 8 -3.78 -2.50 -4.65
N LYS A 9 -3.66 -3.62 -5.37
CA LYS A 9 -3.53 -4.95 -4.75
C LYS A 9 -2.06 -5.32 -4.67
N LEU A 10 -1.61 -5.64 -3.45
CA LEU A 10 -0.24 -6.03 -3.14
C LEU A 10 -0.26 -7.41 -2.50
N VAL A 11 0.76 -8.22 -2.74
CA VAL A 11 0.92 -9.51 -2.07
C VAL A 11 2.15 -9.45 -1.19
N PHE A 12 1.95 -9.55 0.12
CA PHE A 12 3.03 -9.64 1.09
C PHE A 12 3.31 -11.10 1.40
N ARG A 13 4.54 -11.56 1.16
CA ARG A 13 4.97 -12.95 1.41
C ARG A 13 6.09 -12.97 2.44
N ASN A 14 5.86 -13.66 3.55
CA ASN A 14 6.88 -13.94 4.55
C ASN A 14 7.50 -15.32 4.29
N THR A 15 8.73 -15.35 3.79
CA THR A 15 9.50 -16.58 3.55
C THR A 15 10.25 -17.08 4.77
N ALA A 16 10.30 -16.31 5.87
CA ALA A 16 11.00 -16.69 7.08
C ALA A 16 10.36 -17.95 7.70
N THR A 17 11.23 -18.82 8.22
CA THR A 17 10.85 -20.14 8.75
C THR A 17 10.70 -20.16 10.26
N PHE A 18 11.41 -19.27 10.97
CA PHE A 18 11.48 -19.27 12.43
C PHE A 18 10.58 -18.22 13.08
N CYS A 19 10.45 -17.03 12.48
CA CYS A 19 9.72 -15.90 13.07
C CYS A 19 8.61 -15.38 12.14
N GLY A 20 7.53 -14.88 12.74
CA GLY A 20 6.59 -14.01 12.05
C GLY A 20 7.11 -12.57 12.01
N VAL A 21 6.62 -11.79 11.05
CA VAL A 21 7.08 -10.42 10.80
C VAL A 21 5.98 -9.45 11.16
N HIS A 22 6.32 -8.44 11.97
CA HIS A 22 5.47 -7.26 12.14
C HIS A 22 5.73 -6.31 10.98
N VAL A 23 4.74 -6.17 10.11
CA VAL A 23 4.82 -5.29 8.95
C VAL A 23 4.24 -3.93 9.34
N THR A 24 5.11 -2.94 9.35
CA THR A 24 4.74 -1.53 9.42
C THR A 24 4.67 -0.96 8.01
N SER A 25 3.69 -0.09 7.77
CA SER A 25 3.51 0.54 6.46
C SER A 25 4.18 1.88 6.40
N THR A 26 4.90 2.12 5.33
CA THR A 26 5.05 3.45 4.72
C THR A 26 3.83 3.75 3.84
N PRO A 27 3.40 5.01 3.71
CA PRO A 27 2.35 5.38 2.76
C PRO A 27 2.76 5.01 1.32
N VAL A 28 1.79 4.57 0.54
CA VAL A 28 1.92 4.28 -0.89
C VAL A 28 1.50 5.54 -1.64
N ASP A 29 2.45 6.14 -2.35
CA ASP A 29 2.22 7.33 -3.17
C ASP A 29 2.15 6.94 -4.65
N LEU A 30 1.10 7.42 -5.31
CA LEU A 30 0.94 7.32 -6.75
C LEU A 30 1.47 8.61 -7.37
N SER A 31 2.56 8.50 -8.12
CA SER A 31 3.14 9.61 -8.85
C SER A 31 2.82 9.53 -10.34
N TYR A 32 2.46 10.66 -10.94
CA TYR A 32 2.26 10.81 -12.37
C TYR A 32 3.05 12.04 -12.85
N SER A 33 3.91 11.87 -13.85
CA SER A 33 4.76 12.95 -14.38
C SER A 33 5.52 13.74 -13.30
N GLN A 34 6.09 13.03 -12.32
CA GLN A 34 6.83 13.59 -11.16
C GLN A 34 6.00 14.29 -10.09
N LEU A 35 4.68 14.37 -10.22
CA LEU A 35 3.78 14.86 -9.17
C LEU A 35 3.19 13.68 -8.38
N SER A 36 3.19 13.74 -7.05
CA SER A 36 2.41 12.82 -6.23
C SER A 36 0.93 13.22 -6.32
N VAL A 37 0.13 12.41 -6.98
CA VAL A 37 -1.28 12.70 -7.28
C VAL A 37 -2.22 12.07 -6.27
N ALA A 38 -1.83 10.98 -5.61
CA ALA A 38 -2.66 10.28 -4.65
C ALA A 38 -1.82 9.53 -3.63
N SER A 39 -2.29 9.43 -2.39
CA SER A 39 -1.62 8.66 -1.34
C SER A 39 -2.60 7.68 -0.68
N GLY A 40 -2.09 6.54 -0.24
CA GLY A 40 -2.83 5.51 0.47
C GLY A 40 -2.00 4.94 1.61
N THR A 41 -2.62 4.60 2.73
CA THR A 41 -1.91 4.01 3.88
C THR A 41 -2.32 2.56 4.10
N ILE A 42 -1.35 1.72 4.45
CA ILE A 42 -1.61 0.32 4.81
C ILE A 42 -1.66 0.22 6.33
N LYS A 43 -2.64 -0.51 6.86
CA LYS A 43 -2.72 -0.78 8.30
C LYS A 43 -1.60 -1.74 8.69
N LYS A 44 -0.97 -1.49 9.83
CA LYS A 44 0.04 -2.38 10.42
C LYS A 44 -0.58 -3.77 10.63
N PHE A 45 0.17 -4.81 10.30
CA PHE A 45 -0.30 -6.18 10.46
C PHE A 45 0.85 -7.13 10.81
N TYR A 46 0.48 -8.23 11.45
CA TYR A 46 1.38 -9.34 11.67
C TYR A 46 1.24 -10.37 10.55
N GLN A 47 2.36 -10.92 10.10
CA GLN A 47 2.40 -11.99 9.11
C GLN A 47 3.14 -13.21 9.65
N SER A 48 2.43 -14.33 9.73
CA SER A 48 2.98 -15.61 10.19
C SER A 48 4.11 -16.13 9.29
N ARG A 49 4.97 -16.98 9.83
CA ARG A 49 6.04 -17.69 9.10
C ARG A 49 5.49 -18.48 7.90
N LYS A 50 6.25 -18.56 6.81
CA LYS A 50 5.90 -19.27 5.56
C LYS A 50 4.50 -18.97 5.03
N SER A 51 4.04 -17.72 5.14
CA SER A 51 2.68 -17.34 4.75
C SER A 51 2.66 -16.18 3.77
N GLN A 52 1.58 -16.06 3.01
CA GLN A 52 1.32 -14.95 2.10
C GLN A 52 -0.02 -14.29 2.44
N ARG A 53 -0.11 -12.99 2.21
CA ARG A 53 -1.32 -12.21 2.44
C ARG A 53 -1.50 -11.21 1.31
N THR A 54 -2.65 -11.28 0.65
CA THR A 54 -3.06 -10.27 -0.32
C THR A 54 -3.69 -9.10 0.43
N MET A 55 -3.20 -7.90 0.14
CA MET A 55 -3.64 -6.65 0.73
C MET A 55 -4.16 -5.73 -0.34
N THR A 56 -5.24 -5.04 -0.03
CA THR A 56 -5.85 -4.06 -0.92
C THR A 56 -5.73 -2.70 -0.25
N VAL A 57 -5.10 -1.76 -0.95
CA VAL A 57 -4.83 -0.41 -0.46
C VAL A 57 -5.62 0.55 -1.33
N VAL A 58 -6.47 1.35 -0.71
CA VAL A 58 -7.19 2.42 -1.39
C VAL A 58 -6.28 3.64 -1.41
N VAL A 59 -6.02 4.16 -2.60
CA VAL A 59 -5.16 5.31 -2.86
C VAL A 59 -6.07 6.42 -3.39
N MET A 60 -6.14 7.52 -2.64
CA MET A 60 -7.05 8.63 -2.95
C MET A 60 -6.25 9.89 -3.23
N GLY A 61 -6.53 10.49 -4.38
CA GLY A 61 -6.03 11.80 -4.78
C GLY A 61 -7.19 12.79 -4.76
N ASN A 62 -7.06 13.85 -3.97
CA ASN A 62 -8.06 14.92 -3.95
C ASN A 62 -7.36 16.23 -4.28
N LYS A 63 -8.03 17.06 -5.08
CA LYS A 63 -7.55 18.37 -5.49
C LYS A 63 -6.28 18.35 -6.36
N ILE A 64 -6.16 17.37 -7.26
CA ILE A 64 -5.04 17.32 -8.20
C ILE A 64 -5.21 18.49 -9.19
N PRO A 65 -4.26 19.44 -9.26
CA PRO A 65 -4.23 20.45 -10.31
C PRO A 65 -3.88 19.74 -11.62
N LEU A 66 -4.71 19.96 -12.65
CA LEU A 66 -4.43 19.55 -14.02
C LEU A 66 -3.53 20.58 -14.69
#